data_AF-A0A932FWN2-F1
#
_entry.id   AF-A0A932FWN2-F1
#
_cell.length_a   1.000
_cell.length_b   1.000
_cell.length_c   1.000
_cell.angle_alpha   90.00
_cell.angle_beta   90.00
_cell.angle_gamma   90.00
#
_symmetry.space_group_name_H-M   'P 1'
#
loop_
_entity.id
_entity.type
_entity.pdbx_description
1 polymer ?
#
loop_
_entity_poly.entity_id
_entity_poly.type
_entity_poly.pdbx_seq_one_letter_code
_entity_poly.pdbx_strand_id
1 'polypeptide(L)' 'GLDGSVLFAPVTCKEGCAVIRILKDRMREEAGIPTLVIDCDAVDPSVASEEEIKGKLEGFFETLESR' A
#
# COMPACT_ATOMS: atom_id res chain seq x y z
N GLY A 1 -11.00 7.89 13.69
CA GLY A 1 -10.45 8.51 12.46
C GLY A 1 -10.18 7.39 11.49
N LEU A 2 -9.42 7.63 10.41
CA LEU A 2 -8.83 6.54 9.64
C LEU A 2 -7.52 6.12 10.33
N ASP A 3 -7.32 4.82 10.54
CA ASP A 3 -6.14 4.32 11.27
C ASP A 3 -4.97 3.98 10.32
N GLY A 4 -5.26 3.74 9.04
CA GLY A 4 -4.28 3.46 8.00
C GLY A 4 -4.86 3.49 6.59
N SER A 5 -3.99 3.42 5.58
CA SER A 5 -4.34 3.34 4.16
C SER A 5 -3.55 2.23 3.47
N VAL A 6 -4.15 1.60 2.45
CA VAL A 6 -3.49 0.61 1.59
C VAL A 6 -3.65 1.06 0.15
N LEU A 7 -2.53 1.18 -0.56
CA LEU A 7 -2.47 1.57 -1.96
C LEU A 7 -1.91 0.41 -2.80
N PHE A 8 -2.69 -0.03 -3.79
CA PHE A 8 -2.25 -1.02 -4.77
C PHE A 8 -1.57 -0.32 -5.94
N ALA A 9 -0.29 -0.63 -6.16
CA ALA A 9 0.56 -0.04 -7.19
C ALA A 9 0.65 -0.96 -8.42
N PRO A 10 -0.19 -0.74 -9.45
CA PRO A 10 -0.12 -1.51 -10.69
C PRO A 10 1.21 -1.27 -11.40
N VAL A 11 2.06 -2.30 -11.49
CA VAL A 11 3.41 -2.20 -12.09
C VAL A 11 3.39 -1.77 -13.56
N THR A 12 2.27 -1.98 -14.25
CA THR A 12 2.05 -1.62 -15.66
C THR A 12 1.62 -0.16 -15.87
N CYS A 13 1.16 0.55 -14.83
CA CYS A 13 0.70 1.94 -14.94
C CYS A 13 1.70 2.90 -14.31
N LYS A 14 2.53 3.54 -15.14
CA LYS A 14 3.62 4.43 -14.70
C LYS A 14 3.09 5.70 -14.02
N GLU A 15 2.05 6.28 -14.60
CA GLU A 15 1.38 7.48 -14.08
C GLU A 15 0.75 7.18 -12.72
N GLY A 16 0.05 6.05 -12.60
CA GLY A 16 -0.54 5.59 -11.34
C GLY A 16 0.51 5.37 -10.25
N CYS A 17 1.62 4.69 -10.58
CA CYS A 17 2.72 4.47 -9.65
C CYS A 17 3.36 5.77 -9.17
N ALA A 18 3.52 6.77 -10.04
CA ALA A 18 4.05 8.08 -9.66
C ALA A 18 3.11 8.80 -8.69
N VAL A 19 1.79 8.76 -8.96
CA VAL A 19 0.77 9.36 -8.09
C VAL A 19 0.71 8.66 -6.73
N ILE A 20 0.82 7.32 -6.67
CA ILE A 20 0.80 6.56 -5.42
C ILE A 20 1.94 6.97 -4.48
N ARG A 21 3.14 7.24 -5.01
CA ARG A 21 4.26 7.73 -4.21
C ARG A 21 3.95 9.08 -3.57
N ILE A 22 3.45 10.02 -4.38
CA ILE A 22 3.02 11.34 -3.89
C ILE A 22 1.93 11.19 -2.84
N LEU A 23 0.93 10.34 -3.09
CA LEU A 23 -0.18 10.13 -2.17
C LEU A 23 0.29 9.55 -0.83
N LYS A 24 1.17 8.55 -0.85
CA LYS A 24 1.76 7.96 0.36
C LYS A 24 2.48 9.02 1.21
N ASP A 25 3.26 9.88 0.56
CA ASP A 25 4.02 10.93 1.26
C ASP A 25 3.05 11.95 1.88
N ARG A 26 2.00 12.37 1.14
CA ARG A 26 0.96 13.28 1.63
C ARG A 26 0.13 12.70 2.77
N MET A 27 -0.25 11.42 2.69
CA MET A 27 -0.97 10.73 3.76
C MET A 27 -0.17 10.75 5.07
N ARG A 28 1.14 10.56 4.98
CA ARG A 28 2.04 10.62 6.14
C ARG A 28 2.22 12.04 6.66
N GLU A 29 2.56 12.99 5.78
CA GLU A 29 2.96 14.34 6.17
C GLU A 29 1.79 15.21 6.64
N GLU A 30 0.63 15.09 5.99
CA GLU A 30 -0.50 15.99 6.23
C GLU A 30 -1.56 15.36 7.14
N ALA A 31 -1.77 14.06 7.02
CA ALA A 31 -2.80 13.35 7.79
C ALA A 31 -2.25 12.48 8.93
N GLY A 32 -0.93 12.25 8.99
CA GLY A 32 -0.32 11.33 9.96
C GLY A 32 -0.73 9.87 9.76
N ILE A 33 -1.35 9.55 8.62
CA ILE A 33 -1.93 8.23 8.35
C ILE A 33 -0.83 7.30 7.80
N PRO A 34 -0.55 6.17 8.47
CA PRO A 34 0.36 5.16 7.95
C PRO A 34 -0.23 4.58 6.67
N THR A 35 0.61 4.39 5.65
CA THR A 35 0.16 3.89 4.36
C THR A 35 1.03 2.73 3.90
N LEU A 36 0.41 1.57 3.65
CA LEU A 36 1.02 0.43 3.00
C LEU A 36 0.90 0.57 1.48
N VAL A 37 1.98 0.31 0.75
CA VAL A 37 1.95 0.23 -0.72
C VAL A 37 2.27 -1.19 -1.13
N ILE A 38 1.42 -1.79 -1.97
CA ILE A 38 1.57 -3.16 -2.46
C ILE A 38 1.70 -3.10 -3.97
N ASP A 39 2.86 -3.47 -4.50
CA ASP A 39 3.02 -3.70 -5.94
C ASP A 39 2.10 -4.85 -6.37
N CYS A 40 1.35 -4.66 -7.43
CA CYS A 40 0.40 -5.64 -7.94
C CYS A 40 0.23 -5.50 -9.45
N ASP A 41 -0.55 -6.39 -10.04
CA ASP A 41 -1.16 -6.18 -11.34
C ASP A 41 -2.56 -6.80 -11.31
N ALA A 42 -3.52 -6.16 -11.98
CA ALA A 42 -4.92 -6.59 -11.96
C ALA A 42 -5.17 -7.85 -12.80
N VAL A 43 -4.26 -8.17 -13.72
CA VAL A 43 -4.37 -9.31 -14.64
C VAL A 43 -3.24 -10.31 -14.50
N ASP A 44 -2.06 -9.89 -14.01
CA ASP A 44 -0.90 -10.75 -13.82
C ASP A 44 -0.69 -11.14 -12.33
N PRO A 45 -1.13 -12.34 -11.91
CA PRO A 45 -0.95 -12.81 -10.53
C PRO A 45 0.51 -13.16 -10.20
N SER A 46 1.43 -13.15 -11.17
CA SER A 46 2.86 -13.40 -10.91
C SER A 46 3.55 -12.22 -10.23
N VAL A 47 2.94 -11.03 -10.26
CA VAL A 47 3.50 -9.80 -9.66
C VAL A 47 3.47 -9.84 -8.14
N ALA A 48 2.40 -10.38 -7.55
CA ALA A 48 2.29 -10.57 -6.11
C ALA A 48 1.39 -11.76 -5.82
N SER A 49 1.89 -12.73 -5.06
CA SER A 49 1.09 -13.88 -4.61
C SER A 49 0.14 -13.48 -3.48
N GLU A 50 -0.93 -14.24 -3.31
CA GLU A 50 -1.87 -14.04 -2.19
C GLU A 50 -1.15 -14.12 -0.83
N GLU A 51 -0.22 -15.07 -0.67
CA GLU A 51 0.57 -15.22 0.55
C GLU A 51 1.44 -13.98 0.84
N GLU A 52 2.06 -13.40 -0.20
CA GLU A 52 2.86 -12.19 -0.05
C GLU A 52 1.99 -10.99 0.36
N ILE A 53 0.85 -10.80 -0.31
CA ILE A 53 -0.11 -9.73 0.02
C ILE A 53 -0.61 -9.89 1.45
N LYS A 54 -0.96 -11.11 1.85
CA LYS A 54 -1.43 -11.43 3.20
C LYS A 54 -0.37 -11.10 4.25
N GLY A 55 0.88 -11.52 4.05
CA GLY A 55 1.98 -11.21 4.98
C GLY A 55 2.25 -9.71 5.11
N LYS A 56 2.16 -8.96 4.00
CA LYS A 56 2.26 -7.48 4.02
C LYS A 56 1.13 -6.83 4.83
N LEU A 57 -0.10 -7.33 4.68
CA LEU A 57 -1.26 -6.84 5.43
C LEU A 57 -1.16 -7.17 6.91
N GLU A 58 -0.77 -8.41 7.26
CA GLU A 58 -0.58 -8.83 8.66
C GLU A 58 0.45 -7.94 9.37
N GLY A 59 1.65 -7.77 8.80
CA GLY A 59 2.67 -6.90 9.40
C GLY A 59 2.25 -5.42 9.46
N PHE A 60 1.43 -4.97 8.52
CA PHE A 60 0.87 -3.62 8.58
C PHE A 60 -0.14 -3.48 9.72
N PHE A 61 -1.03 -4.46 9.92
CA PHE A 61 -1.98 -4.45 11.03
C PHE A 61 -1.28 -4.49 12.39
N GLU A 62 -0.24 -5.30 12.55
CA GLU A 62 0.59 -5.28 13.78
C GLU A 62 1.19 -3.90 14.05
N THR A 63 1.60 -3.19 13.00
CA THR A 63 2.10 -1.81 13.10
C THR A 63 0.99 -0.84 13.50
N LEU A 64 -0.26 -1.07 13.08
CA LEU A 64 -1.40 -0.23 13.50
C LEU A 64 -1.80 -0.48 14.96
N GLU A 65 -1.79 -1.75 15.40
CA GLU A 65 -2.14 -2.13 16.77
C GLU A 65 -1.11 -1.66 17.81
N SER A 66 0.15 -1.48 17.40
CA SER A 66 1.24 -1.04 18.27
C SER A 66 1.30 0.48 18.49
N ARG A 67 0.32 1.25 17.98
CA ARG A 67 0.26 2.72 18.05
C ARG A 67 -0.77 3.22 19.06
#